data_AF-A0A4U0RQW9-F1
#
_entry.id   AF-A0A4U0RQW9-F1
#
_cell.length_a   1.000
_cell.length_b   1.000
_cell.length_c   1.000
_cell.angle_alpha   90.00
_cell.angle_beta   90.00
_cell.angle_gamma   90.00
#
_symmetry.space_group_name_H-M   'P 1'
#
loop_
_entity.id
_entity.type
_entity.pdbx_description
1 polymer ?
#
loop_
_entity_poly.entity_id
_entity_poly.type
_entity_poly.pdbx_seq_one_letter_code
_entity_poly.pdbx_strand_id
1 'polypeptide(L)'
;MPAKDELAKRRFDNLVKRVEALMAGSLKPEYQGYYGQLVLGEKAVEELGDPDDIRRAARAAGRRLGWKIVTREIDGRIFIIDDCKPPEAVRELAMRRAADAMDAARDDGVH
;
A
#
# COMPACT_ATOMS: atom_id res chain seq x y z
N MET A 1 -34.04 -9.02 3.09
CA MET A 1 -33.49 -8.65 4.42
C MET A 1 -32.57 -7.44 4.26
N PRO A 2 -33.12 -6.23 4.08
CA PRO A 2 -32.32 -5.05 3.68
C PRO A 2 -31.31 -4.59 4.75
N ALA A 3 -31.64 -4.73 6.04
CA ALA A 3 -30.80 -4.23 7.13
C ALA A 3 -29.46 -4.97 7.29
N LYS A 4 -29.41 -6.28 6.99
CA LYS A 4 -28.15 -7.06 7.05
C LYS A 4 -27.21 -6.66 5.91
N ASP A 5 -27.76 -6.42 4.73
CA ASP A 5 -27.01 -6.00 3.54
C ASP A 5 -26.44 -4.59 3.71
N GLU A 6 -27.21 -3.68 4.32
CA GLU A 6 -26.73 -2.33 4.67
C GLU A 6 -25.58 -2.37 5.69
N LEU A 7 -25.67 -3.22 6.72
CA LEU A 7 -24.61 -3.34 7.71
C LEU A 7 -23.32 -3.90 7.10
N ALA A 8 -23.43 -4.93 6.24
CA ALA A 8 -22.29 -5.49 5.52
C ALA A 8 -21.62 -4.44 4.62
N LYS A 9 -22.44 -3.66 3.88
CA LYS A 9 -21.95 -2.55 3.06
C LYS A 9 -21.19 -1.51 3.89
N ARG A 10 -21.76 -1.07 5.02
CA ARG A 10 -21.11 -0.09 5.92
C ARG A 10 -19.78 -0.61 6.47
N ARG A 11 -19.71 -1.89 6.86
CA ARG A 11 -18.46 -2.53 7.31
C ARG A 11 -17.40 -2.51 6.23
N PHE A 12 -17.76 -2.89 5.00
CA PHE A 12 -16.84 -2.86 3.88
C PHE A 12 -16.37 -1.43 3.56
N ASP A 13 -17.28 -0.45 3.53
CA ASP A 13 -16.92 0.95 3.27
C ASP A 13 -15.95 1.51 4.34
N ASN A 14 -16.13 1.10 5.61
CA ASN A 14 -15.19 1.46 6.68
C ASN A 14 -13.83 0.79 6.51
N LEU A 15 -13.79 -0.48 6.08
CA LEU A 15 -12.54 -1.16 5.76
C LEU A 15 -11.81 -0.44 4.61
N VAL A 16 -12.53 -0.06 3.55
CA VAL A 16 -11.96 0.73 2.44
C VAL A 16 -11.33 2.01 2.96
N LYS A 17 -12.03 2.78 3.79
CA LYS A 17 -11.49 4.03 4.36
C LYS A 17 -10.23 3.81 5.21
N ARG A 18 -10.22 2.75 6.02
CA ARG A 18 -9.06 2.42 6.87
C ARG A 18 -7.85 2.03 6.03
N VAL A 19 -8.04 1.18 5.02
CA VAL A 19 -6.97 0.78 4.09
C VAL A 19 -6.49 1.98 3.26
N GLU A 20 -7.41 2.83 2.79
CA GLU A 20 -7.09 4.06 2.05
C GLU A 20 -6.21 5.01 2.87
N ALA A 21 -6.52 5.21 4.15
CA ALA A 21 -5.70 6.04 5.04
C ALA A 21 -4.28 5.45 5.24
N LEU A 22 -4.17 4.13 5.40
CA LEU A 22 -2.86 3.46 5.50
C LEU A 22 -2.05 3.58 4.22
N MET A 23 -2.68 3.42 3.05
CA MET A 23 -2.04 3.56 1.75
C MET A 23 -1.59 4.99 1.48
N ALA A 24 -2.43 5.98 1.78
CA ALA A 24 -2.08 7.38 1.64
C ALA A 24 -0.94 7.78 2.59
N GLY A 25 -0.94 7.25 3.82
CA GLY A 25 0.12 7.48 4.81
C GLY A 25 1.47 6.84 4.47
N SER A 26 1.50 5.86 3.56
CA SER A 26 2.75 5.24 3.12
C SER A 26 3.41 5.93 1.91
N LEU A 27 2.75 6.96 1.35
CA LEU A 27 3.30 7.74 0.26
C LEU A 27 4.46 8.61 0.73
N LYS A 28 5.53 8.63 -0.06
CA LYS A 28 6.62 9.58 0.05
C LYS A 28 6.30 10.82 -0.78
N PRO A 29 6.14 12.02 -0.17
CA PRO A 29 5.78 13.23 -0.90
C PRO A 29 6.74 13.56 -2.05
N GLU A 30 8.03 13.24 -1.90
CA GLU A 30 9.03 13.46 -2.95
C GLU A 30 8.77 12.68 -4.25
N TYR A 31 7.97 11.61 -4.19
CA TYR A 31 7.59 10.81 -5.36
C TYR A 31 6.24 11.20 -5.96
N GLN A 32 5.65 12.31 -5.51
CA GLN A 32 4.46 12.92 -6.11
C GLN A 32 3.28 11.94 -6.24
N GLY A 33 3.15 11.01 -5.30
CA GLY A 33 2.09 10.00 -5.28
C GLY A 33 2.39 8.69 -6.01
N TYR A 34 3.56 8.56 -6.64
CA TYR A 34 4.03 7.31 -7.25
C TYR A 34 4.84 6.45 -6.28
N TYR A 35 5.09 5.20 -6.69
CA TYR A 35 5.84 4.21 -5.90
C TYR A 35 5.22 3.92 -4.54
N GLY A 36 3.89 4.07 -4.45
CA GLY A 36 3.15 3.72 -3.26
C GLY A 36 3.28 2.24 -2.92
N GLN A 37 3.63 1.94 -1.68
CA GLN A 37 3.70 0.58 -1.17
C GLN A 37 3.18 0.55 0.27
N LEU A 38 2.33 -0.42 0.57
CA LEU A 38 1.88 -0.74 1.92
C LEU A 38 2.12 -2.22 2.19
N VAL A 39 2.76 -2.53 3.31
CA VAL A 39 2.94 -3.90 3.80
C VAL A 39 2.14 -4.05 5.07
N LEU A 40 1.12 -4.90 5.04
CA LEU A 40 0.35 -5.27 6.20
C LEU A 40 0.98 -6.53 6.80
N GLY A 41 1.57 -6.40 7.99
CA GLY A 41 2.06 -7.54 8.76
C GLY A 41 0.91 -8.42 9.27
N GLU A 42 1.22 -9.64 9.72
CA GLU A 42 0.24 -10.63 10.19
C GLU A 42 -0.79 -10.04 11.17
N LYS A 43 -0.31 -9.36 12.22
CA LYS A 43 -1.19 -8.70 13.21
C LYS A 43 -2.14 -7.67 12.56
N ALA A 44 -1.64 -6.90 11.59
CA ALA A 44 -2.47 -5.92 10.90
C ALA A 44 -3.53 -6.59 10.00
N VAL A 45 -3.18 -7.73 9.39
CA VAL A 45 -4.13 -8.55 8.62
C VAL A 45 -5.22 -9.09 9.55
N GLU A 46 -4.85 -9.69 10.69
CA GLU A 46 -5.80 -10.16 11.70
C GLU A 46 -6.73 -9.06 12.21
N GLU A 47 -6.21 -7.86 12.49
CA GLU A 47 -7.00 -6.72 12.95
C GLU A 47 -7.95 -6.15 11.89
N LEU A 48 -7.59 -6.24 10.61
CA LEU A 48 -8.39 -5.75 9.50
C LEU A 48 -9.42 -6.79 9.02
N GLY A 49 -9.19 -8.06 9.33
CA GLY A 49 -10.11 -9.16 9.10
C GLY A 49 -9.70 -10.03 7.92
N ASP A 50 -10.67 -10.35 7.06
CA ASP A 50 -10.48 -11.32 5.97
C ASP A 50 -9.50 -10.79 4.89
N PRO A 51 -8.44 -11.56 4.53
CA PRO A 51 -7.48 -11.19 3.49
C PRO A 51 -8.09 -10.82 2.13
N ASP A 52 -9.16 -11.48 1.70
CA ASP A 52 -9.82 -11.19 0.43
C ASP A 52 -10.60 -9.88 0.48
N ASP A 53 -11.26 -9.60 1.61
CA ASP A 53 -11.90 -8.31 1.84
C ASP A 53 -10.86 -7.18 1.91
N ILE A 54 -9.71 -7.41 2.54
CA ILE A 54 -8.58 -6.46 2.57
C ILE A 54 -8.09 -6.19 1.15
N ARG A 55 -7.85 -7.22 0.33
CA ARG A 55 -7.43 -7.06 -1.06
C ARG A 55 -8.50 -6.35 -1.90
N ARG A 56 -9.78 -6.62 -1.67
CA ARG A 56 -10.89 -5.92 -2.36
C ARG A 56 -10.95 -4.45 -1.95
N ALA A 57 -10.76 -4.17 -0.66
CA ALA A 57 -10.70 -2.82 -0.12
C ALA A 57 -9.50 -2.04 -0.66
N ALA A 58 -8.31 -2.67 -0.72
CA ALA A 58 -7.11 -2.09 -1.31
C ALA A 58 -7.31 -1.69 -2.78
N ARG A 59 -7.98 -2.52 -3.59
CA ARG A 59 -8.33 -2.16 -4.98
C ARG A 59 -9.30 -1.00 -5.06
N ALA A 60 -10.27 -0.91 -4.15
CA ALA A 60 -11.22 0.19 -4.11
C ALA A 60 -10.55 1.51 -3.68
N ALA A 61 -9.71 1.46 -2.65
CA ALA A 61 -8.90 2.58 -2.17
C ALA A 61 -7.90 3.04 -3.25
N GLY A 62 -7.17 2.11 -3.87
CA GLY A 62 -6.21 2.41 -4.92
C GLY A 62 -6.84 3.15 -6.10
N ARG A 63 -8.05 2.77 -6.53
CA ARG A 63 -8.77 3.53 -7.57
C ARG A 63 -9.03 4.99 -7.19
N ARG A 64 -9.29 5.28 -5.91
CA ARG A 64 -9.50 6.66 -5.42
C ARG A 64 -8.18 7.44 -5.35
N LEU A 65 -7.09 6.74 -5.06
CA LEU A 65 -5.74 7.31 -5.00
C LEU A 65 -5.04 7.36 -6.37
N GLY A 66 -5.67 6.86 -7.43
CA GLY A 66 -5.07 6.78 -8.77
C GLY A 66 -4.00 5.69 -8.92
N TRP A 67 -3.91 4.74 -7.99
CA TRP A 67 -2.95 3.64 -8.04
C TRP A 67 -3.43 2.50 -8.94
N LYS A 68 -2.48 1.85 -9.61
CA LYS A 68 -2.70 0.56 -10.27
C LYS A 68 -2.29 -0.55 -9.31
N ILE A 69 -3.26 -1.13 -8.61
CA ILE A 69 -2.97 -2.04 -7.50
C ILE A 69 -2.54 -3.44 -7.95
N VAL A 70 -1.39 -3.88 -7.44
CA VAL A 70 -0.97 -5.27 -7.38
C VAL A 70 -0.90 -5.69 -5.91
N THR A 71 -1.48 -6.86 -5.58
CA THR A 71 -1.40 -7.43 -4.24
C THR A 71 -0.67 -8.75 -4.24
N ARG A 72 0.15 -9.01 -3.22
CA ARG A 72 0.76 -10.32 -2.96
C ARG A 72 0.57 -10.69 -1.50
N GLU A 73 0.37 -11.98 -1.22
CA GLU A 73 0.44 -12.50 0.13
C GLU A 73 1.64 -13.40 0.26
N ILE A 74 2.45 -13.17 1.30
CA ILE A 74 3.67 -13.89 1.59
C ILE A 74 3.75 -14.01 3.10
N ASP A 75 3.81 -15.24 3.62
CA ASP A 75 3.96 -15.54 5.04
C ASP A 75 2.96 -14.77 5.94
N GLY A 76 1.67 -14.80 5.59
CA GLY A 76 0.62 -14.11 6.37
C GLY A 76 0.63 -12.58 6.26
N ARG A 77 1.50 -12.01 5.42
CA ARG A 77 1.57 -10.56 5.17
C ARG A 77 0.96 -10.23 3.82
N ILE A 78 0.28 -9.10 3.74
CA ILE A 78 -0.28 -8.60 2.47
C ILE A 78 0.52 -7.40 2.01
N PHE A 79 1.10 -7.52 0.82
CA PHE A 79 1.77 -6.45 0.09
C PHE A 79 0.76 -5.81 -0.85
N ILE A 80 0.63 -4.48 -0.80
CA ILE A 80 -0.19 -3.66 -1.69
C ILE A 80 0.75 -2.68 -2.37
N ILE A 81 0.85 -2.76 -3.69
CA ILE A 81 1.87 -2.04 -4.48
C ILE A 81 1.17 -1.28 -5.59
N ASP A 82 1.58 -0.03 -5.78
CA ASP A 82 1.29 0.75 -6.98
C ASP A 82 2.17 0.32 -8.15
N ASP A 83 1.55 -0.16 -9.22
CA ASP A 83 2.17 -0.59 -10.48
C ASP A 83 2.00 0.47 -11.59
N CYS A 84 1.65 1.71 -11.22
CA CYS A 84 1.68 2.84 -12.15
C CYS A 84 3.11 3.13 -12.61
N LYS A 85 3.25 3.45 -13.91
CA LYS A 85 4.54 3.92 -14.44
C LYS A 85 4.71 5.40 -14.07
N PRO A 86 5.77 5.77 -13.33
CA PRO A 86 6.01 7.15 -12.97
C PRO A 86 6.61 7.96 -14.13
N PRO A 87 6.47 9.29 -14.11
CA PRO A 87 7.24 10.18 -14.98
C PRO A 87 8.74 10.01 -14.80
N GLU A 88 9.51 10.32 -15.84
CA GLU A 88 10.97 10.12 -15.87
C GLU A 88 11.68 10.79 -14.67
N ALA A 89 11.35 12.04 -14.36
CA ALA A 89 11.96 12.76 -13.25
C ALA A 89 11.76 12.08 -11.89
N VAL A 90 10.58 11.49 -11.65
CA VAL A 90 10.28 10.76 -10.41
C VAL A 90 11.06 9.43 -10.38
N ARG A 91 11.19 8.77 -11.53
CA ARG A 91 12.00 7.55 -11.67
C ARG A 91 13.47 7.81 -11.39
N GLU A 92 14.05 8.84 -11.99
CA GLU A 92 15.46 9.23 -11.78
C GLU A 92 15.72 9.60 -10.31
N LEU A 93 14.79 10.32 -9.67
CA LEU A 93 14.88 10.64 -8.26
C LEU A 93 14.86 9.38 -7.39
N ALA A 94 13.94 8.45 -7.65
CA ALA A 94 13.87 7.19 -6.91
C ALA A 94 15.12 6.33 -7.09
N MET A 95 15.68 6.27 -8.30
CA MET A 95 16.95 5.58 -8.57
C MET A 95 18.11 6.19 -7.79
N ARG A 96 18.23 7.52 -7.76
CA ARG A 96 19.26 8.21 -6.98
C ARG A 96 19.13 7.91 -5.50
N ARG A 97 17.91 7.99 -4.95
CA ARG A 97 17.64 7.65 -3.53
C ARG A 97 17.98 6.21 -3.19
N ALA A 98 17.73 5.28 -4.11
CA ALA A 98 18.12 3.89 -3.94
C ALA A 98 19.64 3.72 -3.93
N ALA A 99 20.37 4.39 -4.82
CA ALA A 99 21.83 4.39 -4.84
C ALA A 99 22.40 4.97 -3.52
N ASP A 100 21.92 6.14 -3.11
CA ASP A 100 22.34 6.79 -1.85
C ASP A 100 22.14 5.86 -0.63
N ALA A 101 21.01 5.13 -0.60
CA ALA A 101 20.72 4.20 0.49
C ALA A 101 21.62 2.94 0.47
N MET A 102 22.00 2.45 -0.71
CA MET A 102 22.93 1.32 -0.84
C MET A 102 24.34 1.71 -0.41
N ASP A 103 24.79 2.91 -0.80
CA ASP A 103 26.09 3.43 -0.40
C ASP A 103 26.15 3.62 1.12
N ALA A 104 25.11 4.21 1.73
CA ALA A 104 25.02 4.35 3.19
C ALA A 104 25.07 2.99 3.91
N ALA A 105 24.32 1.99 3.43
CA ALA A 105 24.32 0.65 4.03
C ALA A 105 25.68 -0.07 3.89
N ARG A 106 26.45 0.24 2.84
CA ARG A 106 27.80 -0.30 2.64
C ARG A 106 28.78 0.33 3.62
N ASP A 107 28.68 1.63 3.86
CA ASP A 107 29.55 2.36 4.78
C ASP A 107 29.25 1.97 6.24
N ASP A 108 27.98 1.76 6.59
CA ASP A 108 27.55 1.29 7.93
C ASP A 108 27.94 -0.18 8.20
N GLY A 109 28.19 -0.98 7.17
CA GLY A 109 28.63 -2.38 7.26
C GLY A 109 30.14 -2.57 7.50
N VAL A 110 30.91 -1.48 7.59
CA VAL A 110 32.33 -1.47 7.94
C VAL A 110 32.49 -1.12 9.42
N HIS A 111 32.00 -1.98 10.32
CA HIS A 111 32.33 -1.94 11.75
C HIS A 111 32.42 -3.35 12.36
#